data_AF-A0A7Z9IJ16-F1
#
_entry.id   AF-A0A7Z9IJ16-F1
#
_cell.length_a   1.000
_cell.length_b   1.000
_cell.length_c   1.000
_cell.angle_alpha   90.00
_cell.angle_beta   90.00
_cell.angle_gamma   90.00
#
_symmetry.space_group_name_H-M   'P 1'
#
loop_
_entity.id
_entity.type
_entity.pdbx_description
1 polymer ?
#
loop_
_entity_poly.entity_id
_entity_poly.type
_entity_poly.pdbx_seq_one_letter_code
_entity_poly.pdbx_strand_id
1 'polypeptide(L)'
;MGGFCLGVEWVGGPTHQPWRDTAVKISGPAARAAARAFETTWRRMDESFALSEQLPIPSNVGDTPVWLIEGEPERTRVYRTIHWVAARAKERVWITDAYFVAPRSVSEALGAAAQQGVDVRILVPAHNNWPLVGSLSRGGYRSLLKSGVRIFEWQGPMIHAKTTVVDGLWSRVGSSNVNSASLIGNWELDVGVLDTALAGQLEELFLADLTSSVEIVLPGRQLKAGIEIPEESGATEPLDPQGTLPKRIKQQMQTLGTTQGHMTMAPLVRARAALGDSLAGDRPIGREDRTVLGTVSALILSTAIFTAFFPTFVGVVVAVLACWFGLTTGVRAYLQSRRARTEERQTSTTVKRDQGENNS
;
A
#
# COMPACT_ATOMS: atom_id res chain seq x y z
N MET A 1 5.95 12.78 -11.22
CA MET A 1 6.13 11.31 -11.32
C MET A 1 5.93 10.72 -9.94
N GLY A 2 5.04 9.76 -9.75
CA GLY A 2 4.75 9.16 -8.44
C GLY A 2 3.55 8.22 -8.49
N GLY A 3 3.06 7.80 -7.32
CA GLY A 3 1.94 6.87 -7.19
C GLY A 3 0.55 7.52 -7.27
N PHE A 4 0.48 8.85 -7.34
CA PHE A 4 -0.77 9.57 -7.20
C PHE A 4 -1.59 9.62 -8.48
N CYS A 5 -2.91 9.54 -8.31
CA CYS A 5 -3.88 9.76 -9.37
C CYS A 5 -4.57 11.12 -9.18
N LEU A 6 -5.19 11.61 -10.25
CA LEU A 6 -6.12 12.74 -10.17
C LEU A 6 -7.48 12.22 -9.66
N GLY A 7 -7.61 12.11 -8.33
CA GLY A 7 -8.80 11.57 -7.66
C GLY A 7 -9.14 12.29 -6.36
N VAL A 8 -10.40 12.21 -5.93
CA VAL A 8 -10.90 12.85 -4.69
C VAL A 8 -10.24 12.28 -3.43
N GLU A 9 -9.68 11.09 -3.54
CA GLU A 9 -8.96 10.38 -2.50
C GLU A 9 -7.65 11.09 -2.13
N TRP A 10 -6.93 11.65 -3.11
CA TRP A 10 -5.66 12.36 -2.88
C TRP A 10 -5.84 13.80 -2.42
N VAL A 11 -6.99 14.41 -2.72
CA VAL A 11 -7.34 15.76 -2.25
C VAL A 11 -7.88 15.72 -0.81
N GLY A 12 -8.61 14.66 -0.46
CA GLY A 12 -9.36 14.60 0.79
C GLY A 12 -10.69 15.37 0.70
N GLY A 13 -11.42 15.40 1.81
CA GLY A 13 -12.69 16.13 1.92
C GLY A 13 -13.16 16.24 3.36
N PRO A 14 -14.35 16.81 3.60
CA PRO A 14 -14.88 16.99 4.96
C PRO A 14 -15.06 15.67 5.73
N THR A 15 -15.23 14.56 5.02
CA THR A 15 -15.53 13.23 5.58
C THR A 15 -14.38 12.24 5.48
N HIS A 16 -13.29 12.57 4.80
CA HIS A 16 -12.14 11.67 4.61
C HIS A 16 -10.84 12.45 4.50
N GLN A 17 -9.80 11.93 5.15
CA GLN A 17 -8.45 12.50 5.04
C GLN A 17 -7.83 12.14 3.67
N PRO A 18 -6.94 13.00 3.13
CA PRO A 18 -6.25 12.72 1.89
C PRO A 18 -5.35 11.48 2.00
N TRP A 19 -5.23 10.74 0.92
CA TRP A 19 -4.26 9.66 0.82
C TRP A 19 -2.84 10.20 0.90
N ARG A 20 -2.00 9.49 1.64
CA ARG A 20 -0.57 9.78 1.77
C ARG A 20 0.16 9.19 0.56
N ASP A 21 0.72 10.02 -0.29
CA ASP A 21 1.47 9.59 -1.47
C ASP A 21 2.75 10.42 -1.63
N THR A 22 3.69 9.93 -2.45
CA THR A 22 4.97 10.59 -2.73
C THR A 22 5.21 10.68 -4.22
N ALA A 23 5.68 11.84 -4.65
CA ALA A 23 6.02 12.12 -6.04
C ALA A 23 7.25 13.00 -6.12
N VAL A 24 7.93 12.92 -7.25
CA VAL A 24 9.04 13.79 -7.61
C VAL A 24 8.73 14.58 -8.88
N LYS A 25 9.26 15.81 -8.92
CA LYS A 25 9.31 16.65 -10.10
C LYS A 25 10.67 16.48 -10.77
N ILE A 26 10.67 16.17 -12.05
CA ILE A 26 11.89 16.01 -12.85
C ILE A 26 11.95 17.17 -13.84
N SER A 27 13.15 17.71 -14.08
CA SER A 27 13.41 18.75 -15.07
C SER A 27 14.68 18.42 -15.86
N GLY A 28 14.86 19.01 -17.03
CA GLY A 28 15.98 18.67 -17.92
C GLY A 28 15.71 17.45 -18.81
N PRO A 29 16.76 16.82 -19.38
CA PRO A 29 16.65 15.73 -20.35
C PRO A 29 15.80 14.54 -19.88
N ALA A 30 15.80 14.23 -18.59
CA ALA A 30 15.01 13.14 -18.02
C ALA A 30 13.49 13.38 -18.14
N ALA A 31 13.03 14.63 -18.11
CA ALA A 31 11.62 14.95 -18.35
C ALA A 31 11.19 14.60 -19.79
N ARG A 32 12.08 14.83 -20.77
CA ARG A 32 11.84 14.43 -22.16
C ARG A 32 11.90 12.92 -22.33
N ALA A 33 12.76 12.22 -21.59
CA ALA A 33 12.77 10.76 -21.56
C ALA A 33 11.44 10.18 -21.02
N ALA A 34 10.87 10.79 -19.98
CA ALA A 34 9.53 10.42 -19.48
C ALA A 34 8.43 10.63 -20.54
N ALA A 35 8.49 11.73 -21.30
CA ALA A 35 7.57 11.97 -22.41
C ALA A 35 7.72 10.93 -23.54
N ARG A 36 8.95 10.46 -23.82
CA ARG A 36 9.19 9.37 -24.78
C ARG A 36 8.65 8.02 -24.30
N ALA A 37 8.78 7.71 -23.01
CA ALA A 37 8.17 6.51 -22.43
C ALA A 37 6.65 6.54 -22.59
N PHE A 38 6.04 7.70 -22.30
CA PHE A 38 4.61 7.92 -22.54
C PHE A 38 4.23 7.74 -24.01
N GLU A 39 4.96 8.37 -24.93
CA GLU A 39 4.75 8.24 -26.38
C GLU A 39 4.86 6.80 -26.86
N THR A 40 5.82 6.03 -26.35
CA THR A 40 6.02 4.62 -26.70
C THR A 40 4.79 3.77 -26.37
N THR A 41 4.16 4.02 -25.23
CA THR A 41 2.90 3.36 -24.85
C THR A 41 1.75 3.74 -25.78
N TRP A 42 1.60 5.04 -26.09
CA TRP A 42 0.50 5.53 -26.93
C TRP A 42 0.65 5.19 -28.41
N ARG A 43 1.87 5.03 -28.91
CA ARG A 43 2.13 4.56 -30.28
C ARG A 43 1.58 3.17 -30.58
N ARG A 44 1.30 2.37 -29.55
CA ARG A 44 0.61 1.08 -29.71
C ARG A 44 -0.87 1.24 -30.10
N MET A 45 -1.47 2.39 -29.80
CA MET A 45 -2.84 2.73 -30.17
C MET A 45 -2.89 3.56 -31.45
N ASP A 46 -1.94 4.47 -31.62
CA ASP A 46 -1.80 5.34 -32.79
C ASP A 46 -0.32 5.58 -33.09
N GLU A 47 0.19 4.92 -34.13
CA GLU A 47 1.59 5.01 -34.55
C GLU A 47 2.04 6.44 -34.88
N SER A 48 1.11 7.34 -35.22
CA SER A 48 1.40 8.74 -35.55
C SER A 48 1.62 9.63 -34.32
N PHE A 49 1.36 9.12 -33.12
CA PHE A 49 1.52 9.88 -31.88
C PHE A 49 2.99 10.30 -31.66
N ALA A 50 3.25 11.61 -31.53
CA ALA A 50 4.61 12.18 -31.50
C ALA A 50 4.75 13.32 -30.48
N LEU A 51 4.45 13.05 -29.20
CA LEU A 51 4.52 14.07 -28.13
C LEU A 51 5.95 14.58 -27.88
N SER A 52 6.95 13.71 -27.87
CA SER A 52 8.32 14.06 -27.48
C SER A 52 9.07 14.93 -28.50
N GLU A 53 8.54 15.01 -29.72
CA GLU A 53 8.99 15.92 -30.78
C GLU A 53 8.38 17.32 -30.64
N GLN A 54 7.19 17.42 -30.06
CA GLN A 54 6.49 18.68 -29.79
C GLN A 54 7.02 19.39 -28.54
N LEU A 55 7.73 18.67 -27.66
CA LEU A 55 8.31 19.24 -26.46
C LEU A 55 9.66 19.91 -26.76
N PRO A 56 9.96 21.06 -26.12
CA PRO A 56 11.25 21.71 -26.27
C PRO A 56 12.36 20.76 -25.84
N ILE A 57 13.50 20.81 -26.53
CA ILE A 57 14.71 20.10 -26.10
C ILE A 57 15.21 20.82 -24.84
N PRO A 58 15.10 20.20 -23.65
CA PRO A 58 15.46 20.88 -22.42
C PRO A 58 16.99 20.93 -22.32
N SER A 59 17.53 22.09 -21.91
CA SER A 59 18.93 22.19 -21.51
C SER A 59 19.19 21.34 -20.26
N ASN A 60 20.47 21.00 -20.04
CA ASN A 60 20.88 20.42 -18.77
C ASN A 60 20.62 21.45 -17.66
N VAL A 61 19.92 21.01 -16.62
CA VAL A 61 19.58 21.84 -15.44
C VAL A 61 20.36 21.42 -14.19
N GLY A 62 21.26 20.43 -14.33
CA GLY A 62 22.10 19.88 -13.27
C GLY A 62 22.76 18.57 -13.72
N ASP A 63 23.58 17.99 -12.84
CA ASP A 63 24.41 16.80 -13.12
C ASP A 63 23.90 15.52 -12.43
N THR A 64 22.75 15.59 -11.75
CA THR A 64 22.16 14.44 -11.06
C THR A 64 21.82 13.30 -12.04
N PRO A 65 22.37 12.10 -11.86
CA PRO A 65 22.02 10.95 -12.68
C PRO A 65 20.59 10.48 -12.42
N VAL A 66 19.79 10.41 -13.49
CA VAL A 66 18.39 10.02 -13.46
C VAL A 66 18.12 8.96 -14.53
N TRP A 67 17.41 7.89 -14.15
CA TRP A 67 16.99 6.83 -15.05
C TRP A 67 15.47 6.68 -15.02
N LEU A 68 14.86 6.56 -16.19
CA LEU A 68 13.48 6.14 -16.30
C LEU A 68 13.46 4.61 -16.38
N ILE A 69 12.62 4.01 -15.56
CA ILE A 69 12.47 2.56 -15.46
C ILE A 69 11.08 2.23 -15.96
N GLU A 70 11.00 1.90 -17.24
CA GLU A 70 9.76 1.57 -17.92
C GLU A 70 9.33 0.15 -17.54
N GLY A 71 8.16 0.04 -16.91
CA GLY A 71 7.44 -1.21 -16.74
C GLY A 71 6.63 -1.47 -18.00
N GLU A 72 7.06 -2.44 -18.79
CA GLU A 72 6.28 -2.97 -19.90
C GLU A 72 5.97 -4.45 -19.61
N PRO A 73 4.78 -4.94 -20.01
CA PRO A 73 4.48 -6.36 -19.95
C PRO A 73 5.62 -7.21 -20.52
N GLU A 74 6.01 -8.26 -19.80
CA GLU A 74 7.05 -9.25 -20.17
C GLU A 74 8.51 -8.73 -20.22
N ARG A 75 8.76 -7.41 -20.12
CA ARG A 75 10.13 -6.86 -20.15
C ARG A 75 10.85 -6.96 -18.80
N THR A 76 10.11 -7.02 -17.69
CA THR A 76 10.62 -7.23 -16.31
C THR A 76 11.71 -6.24 -15.84
N ARG A 77 11.80 -5.04 -16.42
CA ARG A 77 12.84 -4.05 -16.08
C ARG A 77 12.76 -3.59 -14.61
N VAL A 78 11.54 -3.30 -14.14
CA VAL A 78 11.31 -2.90 -12.74
C VAL A 78 11.65 -4.06 -11.79
N TYR A 79 11.19 -5.28 -12.08
CA TYR A 79 11.53 -6.48 -11.34
C TYR A 79 13.06 -6.65 -11.18
N ARG A 80 13.80 -6.57 -12.29
CA ARG A 80 15.27 -6.72 -12.29
C ARG A 80 15.95 -5.62 -11.49
N THR A 81 15.44 -4.38 -11.57
CA THR A 81 15.95 -3.26 -10.78
C THR A 81 15.80 -3.52 -9.29
N ILE A 82 14.58 -3.82 -8.83
CA ILE A 82 14.30 -4.05 -7.40
C ILE A 82 15.11 -5.23 -6.87
N HIS A 83 15.18 -6.32 -7.63
CA HIS A 83 15.98 -7.48 -7.26
C HIS A 83 17.48 -7.14 -7.16
N TRP A 84 18.01 -6.39 -8.13
CA TRP A 84 19.43 -6.03 -8.17
C TRP A 84 19.81 -5.10 -7.01
N VAL A 85 19.00 -4.07 -6.71
CA VAL A 85 19.30 -3.16 -5.61
C VAL A 85 19.19 -3.87 -4.26
N ALA A 86 18.20 -4.75 -4.07
CA ALA A 86 18.08 -5.57 -2.88
C ALA A 86 19.31 -6.49 -2.69
N ALA A 87 19.83 -7.05 -3.77
CA ALA A 87 21.01 -7.92 -3.74
C ALA A 87 22.36 -7.18 -3.58
N ARG A 88 22.38 -5.86 -3.80
CA ARG A 88 23.62 -5.05 -3.79
C ARG A 88 23.74 -4.09 -2.61
N ALA A 89 22.63 -3.84 -1.91
CA ALA A 89 22.61 -2.99 -0.73
C ALA A 89 23.66 -3.39 0.31
N LYS A 90 24.23 -2.39 0.97
CA LYS A 90 25.32 -2.56 1.95
C LYS A 90 24.94 -2.10 3.34
N GLU A 91 24.10 -1.09 3.45
CA GLU A 91 23.75 -0.45 4.72
C GLU A 91 22.25 -0.57 4.99
N ARG A 92 21.40 -0.19 4.03
CA ARG A 92 19.95 -0.20 4.23
C ARG A 92 19.13 -0.30 2.95
N VAL A 93 17.93 -0.85 3.08
CA VAL A 93 16.89 -0.88 2.04
C VAL A 93 15.56 -0.53 2.68
N TRP A 94 15.05 0.67 2.43
CA TRP A 94 13.76 1.12 2.96
C TRP A 94 12.74 1.24 1.84
N ILE A 95 11.60 0.57 1.98
CA ILE A 95 10.56 0.48 0.95
C ILE A 95 9.23 0.93 1.54
N THR A 96 8.57 1.90 0.90
CA THR A 96 7.14 2.16 1.13
C THR A 96 6.36 1.63 -0.05
N ASP A 97 5.37 0.79 0.20
CA ASP A 97 4.56 0.18 -0.85
C ASP A 97 3.11 -0.05 -0.44
N ALA A 98 2.18 0.32 -1.31
CA ALA A 98 0.74 0.22 -1.06
C ALA A 98 0.19 -1.21 -1.12
N TYR A 99 0.86 -2.10 -1.89
CA TYR A 99 0.39 -3.44 -2.21
C TYR A 99 1.55 -4.44 -2.23
N PHE A 100 2.34 -4.45 -1.16
CA PHE A 100 3.55 -5.25 -1.06
C PHE A 100 3.22 -6.75 -1.06
N VAL A 101 3.52 -7.43 -2.16
CA VAL A 101 3.41 -8.90 -2.31
C VAL A 101 4.57 -9.35 -3.18
N ALA A 102 5.78 -9.18 -2.66
CA ALA A 102 7.00 -9.33 -3.43
C ALA A 102 7.14 -10.75 -4.03
N PRO A 103 7.52 -10.87 -5.32
CA PRO A 103 7.90 -12.15 -5.90
C PRO A 103 8.98 -12.86 -5.08
N ARG A 104 9.02 -14.18 -5.15
CA ARG A 104 9.89 -15.02 -4.31
C ARG A 104 11.36 -14.58 -4.33
N SER A 105 11.92 -14.35 -5.51
CA SER A 105 13.30 -13.91 -5.71
C SER A 105 13.61 -12.53 -5.09
N VAL A 106 12.66 -11.59 -5.16
CA VAL A 106 12.77 -10.28 -4.51
C VAL A 106 12.73 -10.45 -3.00
N SER A 107 11.80 -11.27 -2.50
CA SER A 107 11.70 -11.57 -1.07
C SER A 107 12.97 -12.25 -0.53
N GLU A 108 13.53 -13.21 -1.28
CA GLU A 108 14.78 -13.90 -0.94
C GLU A 108 15.96 -12.94 -0.94
N ALA A 109 16.06 -12.02 -1.91
CA ALA A 109 17.12 -11.01 -1.94
C ALA A 109 17.04 -10.04 -0.76
N LEU A 110 15.85 -9.54 -0.43
CA LEU A 110 15.62 -8.68 0.74
C LEU A 110 15.96 -9.41 2.05
N GLY A 111 15.54 -10.68 2.17
CA GLY A 111 15.85 -11.50 3.33
C GLY A 111 17.33 -11.87 3.45
N ALA A 112 18.03 -12.06 2.32
CA ALA A 112 19.48 -12.28 2.32
C ALA A 112 20.25 -11.03 2.74
N ALA A 113 19.85 -9.85 2.26
CA ALA A 113 20.43 -8.58 2.68
C ALA A 113 20.27 -8.37 4.19
N ALA A 114 19.06 -8.60 4.73
CA ALA A 114 18.81 -8.49 6.17
C ALA A 114 19.68 -9.46 7.00
N GLN A 115 19.89 -10.69 6.53
CA GLN A 115 20.77 -11.66 7.18
C GLN A 115 22.26 -11.26 7.14
N GLN A 116 22.65 -10.45 6.15
CA GLN A 116 23.99 -9.88 6.02
C GLN A 116 24.19 -8.60 6.86
N GLY A 117 23.18 -8.18 7.62
CA GLY A 117 23.26 -7.01 8.51
C GLY A 117 22.77 -5.70 7.90
N VAL A 118 22.26 -5.72 6.65
CA VAL A 118 21.60 -4.56 6.02
C VAL A 118 20.30 -4.25 6.76
N ASP A 119 20.04 -2.98 7.07
CA ASP A 119 18.78 -2.53 7.67
C ASP A 119 17.66 -2.50 6.62
N VAL A 120 16.90 -3.60 6.53
CA VAL A 120 15.78 -3.73 5.59
C VAL A 120 14.47 -3.42 6.30
N ARG A 121 13.80 -2.35 5.89
CA ARG A 121 12.51 -1.89 6.44
C ARG A 121 11.47 -1.74 5.34
N ILE A 122 10.25 -2.19 5.63
CA ILE A 122 9.13 -2.13 4.69
C ILE A 122 7.95 -1.47 5.39
N LEU A 123 7.42 -0.41 4.81
CA LEU A 123 6.21 0.29 5.25
C LEU A 123 5.05 -0.01 4.31
N VAL A 124 3.94 -0.44 4.89
CA VAL A 124 2.72 -0.89 4.19
C VAL A 124 1.47 -0.27 4.85
N PRO A 125 0.34 -0.14 4.13
CA PRO A 125 -0.91 0.31 4.75
C PRO A 125 -1.48 -0.73 5.73
N ALA A 126 -1.89 -0.30 6.94
CA ALA A 126 -2.70 -1.13 7.83
C ALA A 126 -4.11 -1.36 7.27
N HIS A 127 -4.68 -0.29 6.70
CA HIS A 127 -6.01 -0.27 6.10
C HIS A 127 -5.88 -0.21 4.58
N ASN A 128 -6.12 -1.34 3.92
CA ASN A 128 -6.06 -1.41 2.46
C ASN A 128 -7.46 -1.26 1.86
N ASN A 129 -7.58 -0.52 0.75
CA ASN A 129 -8.83 -0.42 -0.03
C ASN A 129 -9.25 -1.78 -0.63
N TRP A 130 -8.34 -2.76 -0.69
CA TRP A 130 -8.59 -4.14 -1.12
C TRP A 130 -8.27 -5.12 0.03
N PRO A 131 -9.26 -5.48 0.87
CA PRO A 131 -9.04 -6.30 2.07
C PRO A 131 -8.41 -7.68 1.79
N LEU A 132 -8.67 -8.26 0.62
CA LEU A 132 -8.11 -9.55 0.20
C LEU A 132 -6.59 -9.46 -0.02
N VAL A 133 -6.10 -8.34 -0.56
CA VAL A 133 -4.67 -8.10 -0.77
C VAL A 133 -3.95 -7.95 0.58
N GLY A 134 -4.57 -7.29 1.56
CA GLY A 134 -4.02 -7.19 2.91
C GLY A 134 -3.84 -8.56 3.59
N SER A 135 -4.77 -9.49 3.40
CA SER A 135 -4.67 -10.85 3.96
C SER A 135 -3.61 -11.70 3.25
N LEU A 136 -3.49 -11.60 1.92
CA LEU A 136 -2.45 -12.29 1.14
C LEU A 136 -1.04 -11.75 1.47
N SER A 137 -0.91 -10.43 1.62
CA SER A 137 0.34 -9.76 1.96
C SER A 137 0.88 -10.22 3.32
N ARG A 138 0.01 -10.32 4.34
CA ARG A 138 0.36 -10.86 5.66
C ARG A 138 0.84 -12.32 5.64
N GLY A 139 0.39 -13.12 4.67
CA GLY A 139 0.89 -14.48 4.45
C GLY A 139 2.36 -14.53 4.02
N GLY A 140 2.82 -13.54 3.26
CA GLY A 140 4.21 -13.42 2.77
C GLY A 140 5.20 -12.89 3.82
N TYR A 141 4.72 -12.07 4.76
CA TYR A 141 5.56 -11.38 5.76
C TYR A 141 6.37 -12.32 6.64
N ARG A 142 5.84 -13.51 6.96
CA ARG A 142 6.49 -14.41 7.92
C ARG A 142 7.91 -14.79 7.51
N SER A 143 8.14 -15.03 6.21
CA SER A 143 9.47 -15.39 5.70
C SER A 143 10.47 -14.22 5.84
N LEU A 144 10.04 -13.02 5.45
CA LEU A 144 10.81 -11.78 5.56
C LEU A 144 11.14 -11.45 7.02
N LEU A 145 10.13 -11.47 7.90
CA LEU A 145 10.31 -11.22 9.34
C LEU A 145 11.32 -12.19 9.97
N LYS A 146 11.26 -13.49 9.60
CA LYS A 146 12.22 -14.50 10.06
C LYS A 146 13.65 -14.22 9.58
N SER A 147 13.82 -13.68 8.38
CA SER A 147 15.13 -13.30 7.83
C SER A 147 15.69 -12.00 8.41
N GLY A 148 14.94 -11.29 9.26
CA GLY A 148 15.41 -10.06 9.90
C GLY A 148 14.89 -8.77 9.27
N VAL A 149 14.13 -8.85 8.18
CA VAL A 149 13.41 -7.71 7.61
C VAL A 149 12.39 -7.20 8.62
N ARG A 150 12.29 -5.88 8.76
CA ARG A 150 11.32 -5.21 9.63
C ARG A 150 10.15 -4.70 8.78
N ILE A 151 8.92 -4.93 9.23
CA ILE A 151 7.72 -4.54 8.50
C ILE A 151 6.86 -3.68 9.42
N PHE A 152 6.38 -2.55 8.91
CA PHE A 152 5.60 -1.56 9.63
C PHE A 152 4.27 -1.32 8.92
N GLU A 153 3.18 -1.31 9.68
CA GLU A 153 1.84 -0.99 9.19
C GLU A 153 1.47 0.46 9.54
N TRP A 154 1.32 1.29 8.52
CA TRP A 154 0.87 2.67 8.60
C TRP A 154 -0.59 2.75 9.10
N GLN A 155 -0.80 3.46 10.21
CA GLN A 155 -2.09 3.58 10.91
C GLN A 155 -2.91 4.80 10.49
N GLY A 156 -2.35 5.70 9.68
CA GLY A 156 -3.08 6.87 9.18
C GLY A 156 -4.09 6.52 8.07
N PRO A 157 -4.45 7.51 7.23
CA PRO A 157 -5.24 7.30 6.02
C PRO A 157 -4.56 6.32 5.06
N MET A 158 -5.16 5.98 3.92
CA MET A 158 -4.46 5.12 2.94
C MET A 158 -3.09 5.72 2.56
N ILE A 159 -2.03 4.93 2.65
CA ILE A 159 -0.72 5.27 2.08
C ILE A 159 -0.57 4.58 0.72
N HIS A 160 -0.41 5.38 -0.34
CA HIS A 160 -0.35 4.92 -1.72
C HIS A 160 1.01 5.19 -2.39
N ALA A 161 2.04 5.52 -1.62
CA ALA A 161 3.39 5.69 -2.13
C ALA A 161 4.02 4.38 -2.62
N LYS A 162 4.91 4.49 -3.62
CA LYS A 162 5.81 3.42 -4.07
C LYS A 162 7.22 3.98 -4.14
N THR A 163 7.92 3.92 -3.02
CA THR A 163 9.27 4.47 -2.88
C THR A 163 10.25 3.42 -2.42
N THR A 164 11.51 3.57 -2.79
CA THR A 164 12.60 2.73 -2.31
C THR A 164 13.83 3.60 -2.13
N VAL A 165 14.50 3.49 -0.99
CA VAL A 165 15.80 4.11 -0.74
C VAL A 165 16.81 3.01 -0.41
N VAL A 166 17.99 3.09 -1.02
CA VAL A 166 19.08 2.14 -0.82
C VAL A 166 20.35 2.90 -0.46
N ASP A 167 20.94 2.52 0.67
CA ASP A 167 22.23 3.02 1.19
C ASP A 167 22.34 4.55 1.27
N GLY A 168 21.23 5.27 1.47
CA GLY A 168 21.22 6.74 1.50
C GLY A 168 21.68 7.41 0.20
N LEU A 169 21.71 6.67 -0.92
CA LEU A 169 22.36 7.09 -2.16
C LEU A 169 21.46 6.94 -3.38
N TRP A 170 20.80 5.78 -3.52
CA TRP A 170 19.93 5.52 -4.66
C TRP A 170 18.47 5.50 -4.22
N SER A 171 17.63 6.15 -5.01
CA SER A 171 16.20 6.29 -4.75
C SER A 171 15.35 5.88 -5.93
N ARG A 172 14.21 5.25 -5.67
CA ARG A 172 13.14 4.97 -6.63
C ARG A 172 11.86 5.65 -6.18
N VAL A 173 11.19 6.32 -7.11
CA VAL A 173 9.83 6.85 -6.92
C VAL A 173 9.03 6.57 -8.19
N GLY A 174 7.81 6.07 -8.08
CA GLY A 174 7.02 5.78 -9.28
C GLY A 174 5.65 5.19 -9.02
N SER A 175 5.12 4.50 -10.02
CA SER A 175 3.82 3.82 -9.97
C SER A 175 3.93 2.35 -9.59
N SER A 176 5.09 1.72 -9.79
CA SER A 176 5.22 0.27 -9.65
C SER A 176 5.19 -0.19 -8.20
N ASN A 177 4.22 -1.03 -7.87
CA ASN A 177 4.18 -1.74 -6.60
C ASN A 177 5.12 -2.95 -6.62
N VAL A 178 5.61 -3.37 -5.46
CA VAL A 178 6.43 -4.58 -5.32
C VAL A 178 5.53 -5.82 -5.26
N ASN A 179 4.86 -6.11 -6.37
CA ASN A 179 4.09 -7.34 -6.59
C ASN A 179 4.18 -7.83 -8.04
N SER A 180 3.88 -9.11 -8.29
CA SER A 180 4.04 -9.70 -9.63
C SER A 180 3.25 -8.99 -10.72
N ALA A 181 2.07 -8.44 -10.41
CA ALA A 181 1.25 -7.73 -11.38
C ALA A 181 1.97 -6.46 -11.88
N SER A 182 2.39 -5.57 -10.96
CA SER A 182 3.14 -4.36 -11.32
C SER A 182 4.51 -4.67 -11.93
N LEU A 183 5.22 -5.68 -11.42
CA LEU A 183 6.62 -5.93 -11.81
C LEU A 183 6.78 -6.70 -13.13
N ILE A 184 5.74 -7.37 -13.62
CA ILE A 184 5.80 -8.25 -14.80
C ILE A 184 4.71 -7.91 -15.82
N GLY A 185 3.49 -7.60 -15.37
CA GLY A 185 2.30 -7.55 -16.23
C GLY A 185 1.77 -6.15 -16.53
N ASN A 186 1.98 -5.18 -15.64
CA ASN A 186 1.44 -3.83 -15.83
C ASN A 186 2.37 -2.94 -16.66
N TRP A 187 1.73 -1.92 -17.21
CA TRP A 187 2.40 -0.72 -17.67
C TRP A 187 2.67 0.18 -16.48
N GLU A 188 3.95 0.42 -16.20
CA GLU A 188 4.38 1.22 -15.06
C GLU A 188 5.50 2.18 -15.49
N LEU A 189 5.72 3.23 -14.70
CA LEU A 189 6.86 4.10 -14.89
C LEU A 189 7.41 4.55 -13.55
N ASP A 190 8.68 4.22 -13.31
CA ASP A 190 9.41 4.70 -12.16
C ASP A 190 10.57 5.59 -12.60
N VAL A 191 11.05 6.41 -11.67
CA VAL A 191 12.31 7.10 -11.78
C VAL A 191 13.29 6.57 -10.74
N GLY A 192 14.48 6.18 -11.18
CA GLY A 192 15.65 5.94 -10.36
C GLY A 192 16.53 7.19 -10.33
N VAL A 193 17.02 7.57 -9.16
CA VAL A 193 17.87 8.76 -8.97
C VAL A 193 19.06 8.38 -8.11
N LEU A 194 20.26 8.78 -8.51
CA LEU A 194 21.47 8.64 -7.71
C LEU A 194 21.82 10.01 -7.12
N ASP A 195 21.33 10.27 -5.91
CA ASP A 195 21.45 11.56 -5.26
C ASP A 195 21.25 11.40 -3.75
N THR A 196 22.26 11.77 -2.97
CA THR A 196 22.23 11.63 -1.50
C THR A 196 21.24 12.59 -0.86
N ALA A 197 21.01 13.77 -1.45
CA ALA A 197 20.07 14.76 -0.90
C ALA A 197 18.62 14.27 -1.03
N LEU A 198 18.21 13.79 -2.20
CA LEU A 198 16.90 13.19 -2.41
C LEU A 198 16.72 11.91 -1.59
N ALA A 199 17.75 11.06 -1.50
CA ALA A 199 17.71 9.87 -0.66
C ALA A 199 17.47 10.23 0.81
N GLY A 200 18.21 11.20 1.35
CA GLY A 200 18.00 11.70 2.72
C GLY A 200 16.59 12.24 2.95
N GLN A 201 16.03 13.00 2.00
CA GLN A 201 14.63 13.47 2.10
C GLN A 201 13.61 12.32 2.14
N LEU A 202 13.81 11.28 1.33
CA LEU A 202 12.94 10.11 1.33
C LEU A 202 13.10 9.27 2.60
N GLU A 203 14.30 9.22 3.18
CA GLU A 203 14.55 8.60 4.48
C GLU A 203 13.84 9.34 5.62
N GLU A 204 13.93 10.67 5.63
CA GLU A 204 13.22 11.51 6.60
C GLU A 204 11.69 11.32 6.49
N LEU A 205 11.16 11.29 5.26
CA LEU A 205 9.74 10.99 5.03
C LEU A 205 9.36 9.60 5.52
N PHE A 206 10.19 8.59 5.26
CA PHE A 206 9.96 7.22 5.73
C PHE A 206 9.92 7.16 7.27
N LEU A 207 10.89 7.79 7.95
CA LEU A 207 10.95 7.84 9.40
C LEU A 207 9.77 8.62 9.99
N ALA A 208 9.35 9.72 9.36
CA ALA A 208 8.16 10.47 9.74
C ALA A 208 6.91 9.58 9.61
N ASP A 209 6.78 8.82 8.52
CA ASP A 209 5.66 7.91 8.33
C ASP A 209 5.69 6.76 9.39
N LEU A 210 6.88 6.32 9.83
CA LEU A 210 7.00 5.33 10.92
C LEU A 210 6.44 5.82 12.26
N THR A 211 6.40 7.13 12.52
CA THR A 211 5.87 7.68 13.78
C THR A 211 4.37 7.38 13.96
N SER A 212 3.65 7.16 12.87
CA SER A 212 2.24 6.76 12.85
C SER A 212 2.07 5.32 12.36
N SER A 213 3.06 4.46 12.62
CA SER A 213 3.08 3.07 12.18
C SER A 213 3.31 2.11 13.34
N VAL A 214 2.87 0.86 13.17
CA VAL A 214 3.08 -0.22 14.13
C VAL A 214 3.97 -1.27 13.52
N GLU A 215 5.04 -1.68 14.21
CA GLU A 215 5.92 -2.76 13.75
C GLU A 215 5.24 -4.12 13.91
N ILE A 216 5.23 -4.93 12.84
CA ILE A 216 4.77 -6.32 12.90
C ILE A 216 5.88 -7.18 13.48
N VAL A 217 5.61 -7.78 14.63
CA VAL A 217 6.52 -8.72 15.29
C VAL A 217 5.97 -10.14 15.28
N LEU A 218 6.86 -11.12 15.07
CA LEU A 218 6.52 -12.52 15.23
C LEU A 218 6.31 -12.83 16.72
N PRO A 219 5.34 -13.70 17.09
CA PRO A 219 5.16 -14.14 18.47
C PRO A 219 6.47 -14.69 19.06
N GLY A 220 6.83 -14.23 20.26
CA GLY A 220 8.04 -14.66 20.97
C GLY A 220 9.34 -13.92 20.60
N ARG A 221 9.30 -12.96 19.67
CA ARG A 221 10.44 -12.08 19.36
C ARG A 221 10.33 -10.78 20.15
N GLN A 222 11.40 -10.36 20.81
CA GLN A 222 11.47 -9.03 21.43
C GLN A 222 11.58 -7.95 20.36
N LEU A 223 10.89 -6.83 20.56
CA LEU A 223 11.12 -5.61 19.79
C LEU A 223 12.59 -5.19 19.99
N LYS A 224 13.33 -4.99 18.90
CA LYS A 224 14.60 -4.26 19.00
C LYS A 224 14.25 -2.82 19.36
N ALA A 225 14.67 -2.36 20.54
CA ALA A 225 14.41 -1.00 20.99
C ALA A 225 15.05 0.02 20.03
N GLY A 226 14.29 1.07 19.69
CA GLY A 226 14.79 2.28 19.05
C GLY A 226 14.63 2.32 17.53
N ILE A 227 13.78 3.23 17.05
CA ILE A 227 14.07 3.92 15.79
C ILE A 227 15.15 4.92 16.17
N GLU A 228 16.42 4.64 15.83
CA GLU A 228 17.44 5.69 15.84
C GLU A 228 17.07 6.68 14.74
N ILE A 229 16.53 7.82 15.14
CA ILE A 229 16.43 9.00 14.31
C ILE A 229 17.83 9.63 14.39
N PRO A 230 18.62 9.69 13.31
CA PRO A 230 19.93 10.32 13.37
C PRO A 230 19.79 11.75 13.88
N GLU A 231 20.44 12.09 15.00
CA GLU A 231 20.35 13.42 15.63
C GLU A 231 20.95 14.53 14.75
N GLU A 232 21.82 14.18 13.80
CA GLU A 232 22.45 15.13 12.86
C GLU A 232 22.60 14.50 11.47
N SER A 233 21.61 14.68 10.59
CA SER A 233 21.82 14.63 9.14
C SER A 233 22.52 15.92 8.74
N GLY A 234 23.81 15.82 8.45
CA GLY A 234 24.69 16.93 8.11
C GLY A 234 24.12 17.83 7.01
N ALA A 235 24.18 19.13 7.28
CA ALA A 235 23.66 20.18 6.43
C ALA A 235 24.06 20.03 4.94
N THR A 236 23.07 19.70 4.10
CA THR A 236 22.98 20.10 2.70
C THR A 236 21.50 20.37 2.40
N GLU A 237 21.22 21.50 1.75
CA GLU A 237 19.90 22.17 1.70
C GLU A 237 18.68 21.23 1.52
N PRO A 238 17.78 21.17 2.52
CA PRO A 238 16.46 20.56 2.41
C PRO A 238 15.46 21.44 1.62
N LEU A 239 14.67 20.81 0.74
CA LEU A 239 13.67 21.44 -0.14
C LEU A 239 12.44 22.00 0.62
N ASP A 240 12.60 23.19 1.19
CA ASP A 240 11.56 24.21 1.25
C ASP A 240 12.27 25.57 1.15
N PRO A 241 12.09 26.39 0.10
CA PRO A 241 12.65 27.75 0.08
C PRO A 241 12.18 28.61 1.27
N GLN A 242 11.19 28.14 2.05
CA GLN A 242 10.62 28.79 3.24
C GLN A 242 10.82 28.01 4.57
N GLY A 243 11.46 26.83 4.58
CA GLY A 243 11.82 26.11 5.83
C GLY A 243 10.67 25.64 6.74
N THR A 244 9.50 25.32 6.18
CA THR A 244 8.26 24.99 6.91
C THR A 244 7.92 23.50 6.98
N LEU A 245 8.56 22.62 6.20
CA LEU A 245 8.20 21.19 6.18
C LEU A 245 8.38 20.48 7.54
N PRO A 246 9.51 20.63 8.27
CA PRO A 246 9.64 20.06 9.62
C PRO A 246 8.61 20.65 10.60
N LYS A 247 8.23 21.93 10.43
CA LYS A 247 7.21 22.59 11.24
C LYS A 247 5.80 22.09 10.93
N ARG A 248 5.48 21.84 9.65
CA ARG A 248 4.20 21.25 9.22
C ARG A 248 4.06 19.82 9.70
N ILE A 249 5.12 19.01 9.61
CA ILE A 249 5.15 17.64 10.15
C ILE A 249 4.92 17.68 11.67
N LYS A 250 5.62 18.56 12.40
CA LYS A 250 5.42 18.76 13.85
C LYS A 250 4.00 19.22 14.21
N GLN A 251 3.39 20.11 13.41
CA GLN A 251 1.99 20.53 13.58
C GLN A 251 1.01 19.40 13.27
N GLN A 252 1.26 18.60 12.23
CA GLN A 252 0.41 17.49 11.82
C GLN A 252 0.40 16.37 12.88
N MET A 253 1.57 16.09 13.50
CA MET A 253 1.70 15.19 14.66
C MET A 253 0.91 15.69 15.89
N GLN A 254 0.83 17.01 16.11
CA GLN A 254 0.04 17.59 17.20
C GLN A 254 -1.48 17.50 16.93
N THR A 255 -1.91 17.54 15.67
CA THR A 255 -3.34 17.47 15.30
C THR A 255 -3.90 16.05 15.21
N LEU A 256 -3.06 15.04 14.98
CA LEU A 256 -3.49 13.63 14.85
C LEU A 256 -3.62 12.90 16.19
N GLY A 257 -3.14 13.50 17.28
CA GLY A 257 -3.21 12.95 18.63
C GLY A 257 -4.53 13.19 19.34
N THR A 258 -5.69 12.83 18.76
CA THR A 258 -6.95 12.54 19.48
C THR A 258 -8.06 12.21 18.49
N THR A 259 -8.44 10.94 18.30
CA THR A 259 -9.85 10.53 18.09
C THR A 259 -10.00 9.01 18.04
N GLN A 260 -10.67 8.44 19.05
CA GLN A 260 -11.30 7.12 18.98
C GLN A 260 -12.66 7.25 18.29
N GLY A 261 -13.01 6.37 17.35
CA GLY A 261 -14.32 6.37 16.70
C GLY A 261 -14.67 5.06 15.98
N HIS A 262 -15.84 4.51 16.31
CA HIS A 262 -16.40 3.20 15.93
C HIS A 262 -16.78 3.05 14.43
N MET A 263 -16.71 1.81 13.91
CA MET A 263 -17.11 1.44 12.53
C MET A 263 -18.57 0.95 12.41
N THR A 264 -19.25 1.29 11.31
CA THR A 264 -20.54 0.70 10.88
C THR A 264 -20.47 0.10 9.46
N MET A 265 -21.13 -1.06 9.30
CA MET A 265 -21.04 -2.00 8.17
C MET A 265 -21.98 -1.65 6.98
N ALA A 266 -21.81 -0.48 6.36
CA ALA A 266 -22.54 -0.09 5.15
C ALA A 266 -21.84 -0.40 3.78
N PRO A 267 -20.51 -0.65 3.66
CA PRO A 267 -19.90 -0.84 2.34
C PRO A 267 -20.16 -2.20 1.68
N LEU A 268 -20.53 -3.23 2.45
CA LEU A 268 -20.60 -4.63 1.97
C LEU A 268 -21.69 -4.84 0.89
N VAL A 269 -22.73 -4.01 0.88
CA VAL A 269 -23.88 -4.15 -0.02
C VAL A 269 -23.59 -3.58 -1.42
N ARG A 270 -22.64 -2.65 -1.56
CA ARG A 270 -22.28 -2.05 -2.85
C ARG A 270 -21.29 -2.88 -3.67
N ALA A 271 -20.48 -3.73 -3.02
CA ALA A 271 -19.51 -4.59 -3.70
C ALA A 271 -20.14 -5.64 -4.64
N ARG A 272 -21.43 -5.95 -4.45
CA ARG A 272 -22.16 -6.92 -5.28
C ARG A 272 -22.51 -6.38 -6.67
N ALA A 273 -22.65 -5.06 -6.83
CA ALA A 273 -23.01 -4.45 -8.11
C ALA A 273 -21.84 -4.41 -9.10
N ALA A 274 -20.61 -4.22 -8.61
CA ALA A 274 -19.42 -4.05 -9.46
C ALA A 274 -18.90 -5.35 -10.10
N LEU A 275 -19.25 -6.52 -9.56
CA LEU A 275 -18.88 -7.82 -10.14
C LEU A 275 -19.67 -8.16 -11.41
N GLY A 276 -20.86 -7.56 -11.60
CA GLY A 276 -21.74 -7.81 -12.75
C GLY A 276 -21.21 -7.27 -14.07
N ASP A 277 -20.56 -6.11 -14.05
CA ASP A 277 -20.12 -5.42 -15.27
C ASP A 277 -18.85 -6.01 -15.88
N SER A 278 -18.08 -6.79 -15.11
CA SER A 278 -16.83 -7.42 -15.58
C SER A 278 -17.04 -8.67 -16.47
N LEU A 279 -18.26 -9.20 -16.53
CA LEU A 279 -18.60 -10.40 -17.29
C LEU A 279 -19.18 -10.10 -18.69
N ALA A 280 -19.36 -8.83 -19.07
CA ALA A 280 -20.12 -8.42 -20.25
C ALA A 280 -19.29 -7.70 -21.35
N GLY A 281 -17.97 -7.92 -21.43
CA GLY A 281 -17.10 -7.24 -22.39
C GLY A 281 -16.52 -8.15 -23.47
N ASP A 282 -17.00 -8.02 -24.71
CA ASP A 282 -16.47 -8.70 -25.90
C ASP A 282 -15.06 -8.18 -26.27
N ARG A 283 -14.01 -8.94 -25.91
CA ARG A 283 -12.68 -8.83 -26.52
C ARG A 283 -12.20 -10.20 -26.99
N PRO A 284 -11.62 -10.32 -28.20
CA PRO A 284 -11.08 -11.60 -28.68
C PRO A 284 -9.83 -11.99 -27.88
N ILE A 285 -9.92 -13.15 -27.22
CA ILE A 285 -9.02 -13.62 -26.17
C ILE A 285 -7.72 -14.20 -26.76
N GLY A 286 -6.58 -13.67 -26.32
CA GLY A 286 -5.23 -14.12 -26.68
C GLY A 286 -4.93 -15.54 -26.22
N ARG A 287 -3.90 -16.18 -26.81
CA ARG A 287 -3.58 -17.61 -26.59
C ARG A 287 -3.26 -17.95 -25.14
N GLU A 288 -2.78 -16.97 -24.39
CA GLU A 288 -2.30 -17.06 -23.00
C GLU A 288 -3.47 -16.83 -22.03
N ASP A 289 -4.31 -15.83 -22.33
CA ASP A 289 -5.59 -15.58 -21.65
C ASP A 289 -6.56 -16.76 -21.77
N ARG A 290 -6.47 -17.57 -22.84
CA ARG A 290 -7.24 -18.84 -22.96
C ARG A 290 -6.85 -19.89 -21.93
N THR A 291 -5.61 -19.86 -21.47
CA THR A 291 -5.11 -20.85 -20.50
C THR A 291 -5.57 -20.46 -19.11
N VAL A 292 -5.49 -19.17 -18.77
CA VAL A 292 -6.00 -18.59 -17.53
C VAL A 292 -7.53 -18.69 -17.47
N LEU A 293 -8.23 -18.24 -18.50
CA LEU A 293 -9.69 -18.37 -18.59
C LEU A 293 -10.10 -19.85 -18.60
N GLY A 294 -9.36 -20.71 -19.30
CA GLY A 294 -9.58 -22.15 -19.28
C GLY A 294 -9.45 -22.76 -17.89
N THR A 295 -8.42 -22.39 -17.12
CA THR A 295 -8.28 -22.85 -15.72
C THR A 295 -9.38 -22.32 -14.81
N VAL A 296 -9.79 -21.05 -14.96
CA VAL A 296 -10.87 -20.46 -14.17
C VAL A 296 -12.22 -21.12 -14.54
N SER A 297 -12.51 -21.30 -15.83
CA SER A 297 -13.70 -22.02 -16.29
C SER A 297 -13.71 -23.47 -15.83
N ALA A 298 -12.57 -24.17 -15.84
CA ALA A 298 -12.46 -25.52 -15.31
C ALA A 298 -12.69 -25.58 -13.80
N LEU A 299 -12.21 -24.59 -13.04
CA LEU A 299 -12.45 -24.47 -11.60
C LEU A 299 -13.94 -24.21 -11.30
N ILE A 300 -14.58 -23.32 -12.06
CA ILE A 300 -16.01 -23.01 -11.92
C ILE A 300 -16.86 -24.23 -12.28
N LEU A 301 -16.58 -24.89 -13.41
CA LEU A 301 -17.29 -26.09 -13.84
C LEU A 301 -17.09 -27.25 -12.88
N SER A 302 -15.87 -27.49 -12.40
CA SER A 302 -15.60 -28.55 -11.42
C SER A 302 -16.30 -28.28 -10.09
N THR A 303 -16.35 -27.03 -9.64
CA THR A 303 -17.12 -26.63 -8.45
C THR A 303 -18.63 -26.80 -8.66
N ALA A 304 -19.15 -26.43 -9.83
CA ALA A 304 -20.55 -26.59 -10.19
C ALA A 304 -20.95 -28.07 -10.29
N ILE A 305 -20.11 -28.90 -10.90
CA ILE A 305 -20.28 -30.36 -10.98
C ILE A 305 -20.25 -30.95 -9.58
N PHE A 306 -19.26 -30.61 -8.76
CA PHE A 306 -19.17 -31.08 -7.38
C PHE A 306 -20.43 -30.72 -6.58
N THR A 307 -20.95 -29.50 -6.76
CA THR A 307 -22.19 -29.05 -6.12
C THR A 307 -23.41 -29.82 -6.64
N ALA A 308 -23.47 -30.15 -7.93
CA ALA A 308 -24.55 -30.92 -8.52
C ALA A 308 -24.56 -32.39 -8.07
N PHE A 309 -23.39 -33.00 -7.86
CA PHE A 309 -23.27 -34.39 -7.38
C PHE A 309 -23.39 -34.51 -5.85
N PHE A 310 -23.01 -33.48 -5.09
CA PHE A 310 -23.05 -33.48 -3.63
C PHE A 310 -23.88 -32.31 -3.04
N PRO A 311 -25.14 -32.11 -3.48
CA PRO A 311 -25.95 -30.95 -3.06
C PRO A 311 -26.23 -30.97 -1.56
N THR A 312 -26.41 -32.16 -0.97
CA THR A 312 -26.65 -32.32 0.47
C THR A 312 -25.41 -31.97 1.29
N PHE A 313 -24.21 -32.39 0.86
CA PHE A 313 -22.97 -32.08 1.56
C PHE A 313 -22.70 -30.58 1.55
N VAL A 314 -22.78 -29.95 0.37
CA VAL A 314 -22.62 -28.50 0.23
C VAL A 314 -23.68 -27.75 1.03
N GLY A 315 -24.94 -28.20 0.98
CA GLY A 315 -26.04 -27.64 1.76
C GLY A 315 -25.81 -27.72 3.27
N VAL A 316 -25.29 -28.84 3.76
CA VAL A 316 -24.94 -29.02 5.18
C VAL A 316 -23.81 -28.09 5.60
N VAL A 317 -22.75 -27.95 4.79
CA VAL A 317 -21.64 -27.02 5.07
C VAL A 317 -22.16 -25.58 5.13
N VAL A 318 -22.98 -25.16 4.17
CA VAL A 318 -23.59 -23.83 4.15
C VAL A 318 -24.50 -23.62 5.37
N ALA A 319 -25.31 -24.62 5.73
CA ALA A 319 -26.20 -24.56 6.90
C ALA A 319 -25.41 -24.44 8.22
N VAL A 320 -24.32 -25.19 8.38
CA VAL A 320 -23.44 -25.11 9.55
C VAL A 320 -22.81 -23.73 9.66
N LEU A 321 -22.28 -23.20 8.55
CA LEU A 321 -21.70 -21.85 8.51
C LEU A 321 -22.73 -20.77 8.82
N ALA A 322 -23.93 -20.86 8.24
CA ALA A 322 -25.02 -19.91 8.49
C ALA A 322 -25.51 -19.98 9.95
N CYS A 323 -25.63 -21.19 10.52
CA CYS A 323 -26.01 -21.41 11.91
C CYS A 323 -24.96 -20.84 12.87
N TRP A 324 -23.67 -21.13 12.62
CA TRP A 324 -22.56 -20.57 13.39
C TRP A 324 -22.55 -19.03 13.33
N PHE A 325 -22.72 -18.45 12.15
CA PHE A 325 -22.77 -17.00 11.98
C PHE A 325 -23.99 -16.39 12.69
N GLY A 326 -25.16 -17.01 12.59
CA GLY A 326 -26.38 -16.58 13.28
C GLY A 326 -26.27 -16.65 14.81
N LEU A 327 -25.68 -17.73 15.35
CA LEU A 327 -25.40 -17.89 16.78
C LEU A 327 -24.40 -16.84 17.28
N THR A 328 -23.28 -16.68 16.58
CA THR A 328 -22.22 -15.74 17.01
C THR A 328 -22.69 -14.29 16.96
N THR A 329 -23.42 -13.89 15.92
CA THR A 329 -24.00 -12.54 15.80
C THR A 329 -25.16 -12.33 16.77
N GLY A 330 -26.06 -13.30 16.90
CA GLY A 330 -27.20 -13.25 17.83
C GLY A 330 -26.77 -13.18 19.29
N VAL A 331 -25.78 -13.97 19.71
CA VAL A 331 -25.21 -13.92 21.07
C VAL A 331 -24.58 -12.56 21.34
N ARG A 332 -23.81 -12.01 20.38
CA ARG A 332 -23.22 -10.66 20.53
C ARG A 332 -24.29 -9.58 20.63
N ALA A 333 -25.31 -9.62 19.79
CA ALA A 333 -26.43 -8.68 19.83
C ALA A 333 -27.21 -8.78 21.15
N TYR A 334 -27.45 -10.00 21.65
CA TYR A 334 -28.13 -10.23 22.92
C TYR A 334 -27.32 -9.68 24.10
N LEU A 335 -26.02 -10.00 24.16
CA LEU A 335 -25.12 -9.53 25.21
C LEU A 335 -25.00 -7.99 25.21
N GLN A 336 -24.93 -7.37 24.04
CA GLN A 336 -24.93 -5.91 23.91
C GLN A 336 -26.25 -5.29 24.36
N SER A 337 -27.40 -5.86 23.98
CA SER A 337 -28.70 -5.35 24.42
C SER A 337 -28.92 -5.46 25.93
N ARG A 338 -28.38 -6.51 26.58
CA ARG A 338 -28.40 -6.65 28.03
C ARG A 338 -27.55 -5.60 28.74
N ARG A 339 -26.35 -5.30 28.21
CA ARG A 339 -25.48 -4.26 28.77
C ARG A 339 -26.14 -2.89 28.67
N ALA A 340 -26.68 -2.54 27.51
CA ALA A 340 -27.40 -1.28 27.30
C ALA A 340 -28.58 -1.10 28.28
N ARG A 341 -29.41 -2.15 28.48
CA ARG A 341 -30.52 -2.12 29.46
C ARG A 341 -30.07 -2.00 30.91
N THR A 342 -28.87 -2.49 31.24
CA THR A 342 -28.32 -2.41 32.59
C THR A 342 -27.76 -1.01 32.87
N GLU A 343 -27.09 -0.43 31.86
CA GLU A 343 -26.61 0.95 31.88
C GLU A 343 -27.79 1.92 32.00
N GLU A 344 -28.84 1.81 31.16
CA GLU A 344 -30.05 2.66 31.25
C GLU A 344 -30.73 2.62 32.63
N ARG A 345 -30.77 1.45 33.28
CA ARG A 345 -31.31 1.31 34.64
C ARG A 345 -30.43 1.99 35.70
N GLN A 346 -29.11 1.93 35.55
CA GLN A 346 -28.18 2.60 36.46
C GLN A 346 -28.26 4.13 36.28
N THR A 347 -28.27 4.64 35.05
CA THR A 347 -28.40 6.09 34.79
C THR A 347 -29.73 6.64 35.29
N SER A 348 -30.84 5.91 35.12
CA SER A 348 -32.15 6.33 35.63
C SER A 348 -32.23 6.35 37.17
N THR A 349 -31.49 5.46 37.84
CA THR A 349 -31.43 5.41 39.31
C THR A 349 -30.56 6.54 39.88
N THR A 350 -29.45 6.88 39.23
CA THR A 350 -28.57 7.99 39.63
C THR A 350 -29.26 9.35 39.47
N VAL A 351 -29.95 9.58 38.34
CA VAL A 351 -30.68 10.85 38.09
C VAL A 351 -31.81 11.11 39.10
N LYS A 352 -32.49 10.05 39.57
CA LYS A 352 -33.51 10.18 40.63
C LYS A 352 -32.91 10.49 42.00
N ARG A 353 -31.66 10.09 42.26
CA ARG A 353 -30.98 10.33 43.54
C ARG A 353 -30.50 11.78 43.64
N ASP A 354 -29.92 12.30 42.55
CA ASP A 354 -29.45 13.70 42.47
C ASP A 354 -30.60 14.73 42.51
N GLN A 355 -31.79 14.39 41.98
CA GLN A 355 -32.97 15.26 42.08
C GLN A 355 -33.62 15.26 43.48
N GLY A 356 -33.35 14.24 44.31
CA GLY A 356 -33.87 14.17 45.68
C GLY A 356 -33.06 14.99 46.68
N GLU A 357 -31.74 15.08 46.51
CA GLU A 357 -30.85 15.83 47.41
C GLU A 357 -30.88 17.35 47.18
N ASN A 358 -31.28 17.82 45.99
CA ASN A 358 -31.33 19.25 45.67
C ASN A 358 -32.64 19.97 46.11
N ASN A 359 -33.56 19.25 46.76
CA ASN A 359 -34.86 19.77 47.21
C ASN A 359 -35.06 19.65 48.74
N SER A 360 -33.98 19.46 49.51
CA SER A 360 -34.02 19.34 50.98
C SER A 360 -33.41 20.55 51.67
#